data_AF-A0A2R6AQV0-F1
#
_entry.id   AF-A0A2R6AQV0-F1
#
_cell.length_a   1.000
_cell.length_b   1.000
_cell.length_c   1.000
_cell.angle_alpha   90.00
_cell.angle_beta   90.00
_cell.angle_gamma   90.00
#
_symmetry.space_group_name_H-M   'P 1'
#
loop_
_entity.id
_entity.type
_entity.pdbx_description
1 polymer ?
#
loop_
_entity_poly.entity_id
_entity_poly.type
_entity_poly.pdbx_seq_one_letter_code
_entity_poly.pdbx_strand_id
1 'polypeptide(L)'
;MNEKIDLNNLMADVDGFIKKRLVAKIKFEGVTPWWGGDHDGYTSNHIDEDEIVGRVRWFLRTVYNRFCATNLNNYIEAEEFVSKLLGSTSSRSLYAIRTTNTRPVSNNCMDLPRIRLATQGIRNKKNLLPVNIQNLTVEIYRNGSSTFDEIIVGALILTLAFLGIG
;
A
#
# COMPACT_ATOMS: atom_id res chain seq x y z
N MET A 1 -29.63 23.41 -24.20
CA MET A 1 -29.44 23.78 -22.79
C MET A 1 -28.00 23.41 -22.42
N ASN A 2 -27.15 24.40 -22.14
CA ASN A 2 -25.87 24.16 -21.49
C ASN A 2 -26.14 24.30 -19.99
N GLU A 3 -26.43 23.18 -19.31
CA GLU A 3 -26.44 23.19 -17.85
C GLU A 3 -25.02 23.52 -17.38
N LYS A 4 -24.85 24.69 -16.77
CA LYS A 4 -23.63 25.02 -16.07
C LYS A 4 -23.58 24.12 -14.83
N ILE A 5 -22.75 23.09 -14.88
CA ILE A 5 -22.45 22.25 -13.72
C ILE A 5 -21.91 23.14 -12.62
N ASP A 6 -22.61 23.19 -11.48
CA ASP A 6 -22.13 23.88 -10.29
C ASP A 6 -21.02 23.04 -9.66
N LEU A 7 -19.78 23.47 -9.91
CA LEU A 7 -18.58 22.80 -9.45
C LEU A 7 -18.50 22.72 -7.93
N ASN A 8 -19.09 23.66 -7.19
CA ASN A 8 -19.04 23.67 -5.73
C ASN A 8 -19.94 22.58 -5.12
N ASN A 9 -21.15 22.43 -5.65
CA ASN A 9 -22.06 21.36 -5.24
C ASN A 9 -21.51 20.00 -5.62
N LEU A 10 -20.91 19.88 -6.81
CA LEU A 10 -20.25 18.65 -7.24
C LEU A 10 -19.08 18.27 -6.30
N MET A 11 -18.25 19.22 -5.89
CA MET A 11 -17.16 18.97 -4.95
C MET A 11 -17.67 18.51 -3.59
N ALA A 12 -18.71 19.15 -3.06
CA ALA A 12 -19.32 18.77 -1.78
C ALA A 12 -19.92 17.35 -1.84
N ASP A 13 -20.58 17.00 -2.94
CA ASP A 13 -21.13 15.66 -3.15
C ASP A 13 -20.02 14.61 -3.24
N VAL A 14 -18.96 14.89 -4.00
CA VAL A 14 -17.78 14.01 -4.12
C VAL A 14 -17.13 13.79 -2.75
N ASP A 15 -16.91 14.84 -1.96
CA ASP A 15 -16.37 14.74 -0.61
C ASP A 15 -17.27 13.89 0.30
N GLY A 16 -18.59 14.06 0.19
CA GLY A 16 -19.57 13.23 0.88
C GLY A 16 -19.49 11.76 0.50
N PHE A 17 -19.32 11.46 -0.79
CA PHE A 17 -19.13 10.08 -1.28
C PHE A 17 -17.81 9.47 -0.83
N ILE A 18 -16.71 10.23 -0.86
CA ILE A 18 -15.39 9.78 -0.41
C ILE A 18 -15.43 9.44 1.08
N LYS A 19 -15.98 10.32 1.91
CA LYS A 19 -16.10 10.10 3.36
C LYS A 19 -16.92 8.85 3.70
N LYS A 20 -18.00 8.57 2.96
CA LYS A 20 -18.82 7.36 3.16
C LYS A 20 -18.09 6.06 2.83
N ARG A 21 -17.06 6.12 1.97
CA ARG A 21 -16.27 4.95 1.56
C ARG A 21 -15.01 4.77 2.39
N LEU A 22 -14.54 5.81 3.09
CA LEU A 22 -13.35 5.74 3.91
C LEU A 22 -13.59 4.80 5.09
N VAL A 23 -12.84 3.69 5.11
CA VAL A 23 -12.86 2.69 6.18
C VAL A 23 -11.86 3.05 7.27
N ALA A 24 -10.64 3.40 6.87
CA ALA A 24 -9.58 3.76 7.80
C ALA A 24 -8.63 4.78 7.19
N LYS A 25 -8.08 5.63 8.05
CA LYS A 25 -7.00 6.57 7.74
C LYS A 25 -5.92 6.42 8.80
N ILE A 26 -4.77 5.90 8.40
CA ILE A 26 -3.71 5.50 9.32
C ILE A 26 -2.45 6.27 8.98
N LYS A 27 -1.78 6.78 10.01
CA LYS A 27 -0.51 7.50 9.86
C LYS A 27 0.62 6.61 10.31
N PHE A 28 1.63 6.46 9.46
CA PHE A 28 2.85 5.71 9.69
C PHE A 28 4.05 6.65 9.69
N GLU A 29 5.02 6.34 10.54
CA GLU A 29 6.34 6.96 10.57
C GLU A 29 7.38 5.88 10.23
N GLY A 30 8.24 6.18 9.25
CA GLY A 30 9.28 5.25 8.84
C GLY A 30 10.34 5.11 9.92
N VAL A 31 10.47 3.90 10.49
CA VAL A 31 11.52 3.57 11.46
C VAL A 31 12.83 3.19 10.76
N THR A 32 12.74 2.59 9.57
CA THR A 32 13.88 2.21 8.73
C THR A 32 13.81 2.91 7.37
N PRO A 33 14.96 3.12 6.69
CA PRO A 33 14.98 3.71 5.36
C PRO A 33 14.17 2.86 4.36
N TRP A 34 13.38 3.54 3.54
CA TRP A 34 12.62 2.99 2.43
C TRP A 34 13.50 2.74 1.22
N TRP A 35 13.36 1.57 0.60
CA TRP A 35 14.11 1.21 -0.59
C TRP A 35 13.27 0.49 -1.65
N GLY A 36 12.10 1.04 -1.97
CA GLY A 36 11.24 0.52 -3.05
C GLY A 36 11.58 1.14 -4.41
N GLY A 37 11.48 0.30 -5.43
CA GLY A 37 11.87 0.63 -6.81
C GLY A 37 10.74 1.25 -7.61
N ASP A 38 11.04 2.21 -8.47
CA ASP A 38 10.21 2.43 -9.65
C ASP A 38 10.43 1.29 -10.67
N HIS A 39 9.69 1.35 -11.79
CA HIS A 39 9.82 0.40 -12.90
C HIS A 39 11.26 0.26 -13.46
N ASP A 40 12.14 1.24 -13.25
CA ASP A 40 13.53 1.24 -13.69
C ASP A 40 14.49 0.74 -12.60
N GLY A 41 13.97 0.40 -11.41
CA GLY A 41 14.75 -0.06 -10.26
C GLY A 41 15.41 1.06 -9.46
N TYR A 42 15.04 2.32 -9.68
CA TYR A 42 15.48 3.45 -8.86
C TYR A 42 14.62 3.56 -7.61
N THR A 43 15.21 4.03 -6.51
CA THR A 43 14.47 4.33 -5.29
C THR A 43 13.45 5.44 -5.55
N SER A 44 12.17 5.07 -5.48
CA SER A 44 11.07 6.00 -5.69
C SER A 44 10.88 6.93 -4.50
N ASN A 45 10.58 8.18 -4.80
CA ASN A 45 10.15 9.20 -3.83
C ASN A 45 8.68 9.04 -3.41
N HIS A 46 7.96 8.12 -4.06
CA HIS A 46 6.57 7.79 -3.82
C HIS A 46 6.46 6.31 -3.48
N ILE A 47 5.65 5.98 -2.47
CA ILE A 47 5.35 4.60 -2.13
C ILE A 47 4.18 4.17 -2.99
N ASP A 48 4.41 3.18 -3.84
CA ASP A 48 3.37 2.65 -4.70
C ASP A 48 2.31 1.90 -3.87
N GLU A 49 1.04 2.25 -4.07
CA GLU A 49 -0.08 1.53 -3.46
C GLU A 49 -0.06 0.04 -3.82
N ASP A 50 0.39 -0.32 -5.02
CA ASP A 50 0.42 -1.71 -5.48
C ASP A 50 1.46 -2.54 -4.72
N GLU A 51 2.58 -1.94 -4.28
CA GLU A 51 3.53 -2.61 -3.39
C GLU A 51 2.91 -2.91 -2.02
N ILE A 52 2.17 -1.95 -1.46
CA ILE A 52 1.42 -2.16 -0.21
C ILE A 52 0.39 -3.27 -0.41
N VAL A 53 -0.43 -3.20 -1.46
CA VAL A 53 -1.45 -4.21 -1.78
C VAL A 53 -0.81 -5.58 -1.95
N GLY A 54 0.32 -5.68 -2.65
CA GLY A 54 1.06 -6.91 -2.87
C GLY A 54 1.58 -7.53 -1.56
N ARG A 55 2.14 -6.71 -0.67
CA ARG A 55 2.60 -7.15 0.65
C ARG A 55 1.44 -7.58 1.55
N VAL A 56 0.33 -6.85 1.55
CA VAL A 56 -0.88 -7.21 2.30
C VAL A 56 -1.50 -8.50 1.75
N ARG A 57 -1.54 -8.68 0.42
CA ARG A 57 -1.97 -9.94 -0.22
C ARG A 57 -1.12 -11.11 0.25
N TRP A 58 0.20 -10.93 0.26
CA TRP A 58 1.13 -11.95 0.75
C TRP A 58 0.90 -12.28 2.22
N PHE A 59 0.73 -11.27 3.09
CA PHE A 59 0.46 -11.46 4.52
C PHE A 59 -0.85 -12.22 4.74
N LEU A 60 -1.92 -11.78 4.07
CA LEU A 60 -3.23 -12.42 4.18
C LEU A 60 -3.15 -13.89 3.75
N ARG A 61 -2.52 -14.17 2.60
CA ARG A 61 -2.42 -15.53 2.06
C ARG A 61 -1.54 -16.44 2.91
N THR A 62 -0.45 -15.91 3.49
CA THR A 62 0.59 -16.74 4.10
C THR A 62 0.45 -16.84 5.62
N VAL A 63 0.08 -15.74 6.27
CA VAL A 63 0.00 -15.64 7.73
C VAL A 63 -1.45 -15.74 8.16
N TYR A 64 -2.31 -14.80 7.75
CA TYR A 64 -3.69 -14.77 8.22
C TYR A 64 -4.43 -16.06 7.87
N ASN A 65 -4.36 -16.52 6.63
CA ASN A 65 -5.07 -17.73 6.21
C ASN A 65 -4.61 -18.98 6.96
N ARG A 66 -3.33 -19.04 7.36
CA ARG A 66 -2.79 -20.19 8.10
C ARG A 66 -3.29 -20.26 9.54
N PHE A 67 -3.49 -19.11 10.18
CA PHE A 67 -3.79 -19.05 11.63
C PHE A 67 -5.25 -18.70 11.94
N CYS A 68 -5.94 -18.01 11.03
CA CYS A 68 -7.24 -17.40 11.30
C CYS A 68 -8.34 -17.87 10.35
N ALA A 69 -8.02 -18.28 9.12
CA ALA A 69 -9.03 -18.77 8.19
C ALA A 69 -9.32 -20.26 8.43
N THR A 70 -10.58 -20.59 8.65
CA THR A 70 -11.04 -21.98 8.80
C THR A 70 -11.18 -22.65 7.45
N ASN A 71 -10.72 -23.89 7.33
CA ASN A 71 -10.97 -24.81 6.20
C ASN A 71 -10.30 -24.45 4.86
N LEU A 72 -9.14 -23.79 4.87
CA LEU A 72 -8.33 -23.64 3.66
C LEU A 72 -7.26 -24.73 3.63
N ASN A 73 -7.33 -25.62 2.65
CA ASN A 73 -6.52 -26.85 2.56
C ASN A 73 -5.34 -26.73 1.60
N ASN A 74 -5.34 -25.72 0.72
CA ASN A 74 -4.31 -25.56 -0.29
C ASN A 74 -4.12 -24.08 -0.69
N TYR A 75 -3.09 -23.85 -1.49
CA TYR A 75 -2.73 -22.51 -1.97
C TYR A 75 -3.85 -21.85 -2.79
N ILE A 76 -4.58 -22.62 -3.59
CA ILE A 76 -5.63 -22.10 -4.48
C ILE A 76 -6.76 -21.52 -3.63
N GLU A 77 -7.24 -22.28 -2.65
CA GLU A 77 -8.27 -21.82 -1.71
C GLU A 77 -7.81 -20.58 -0.93
N ALA A 78 -6.52 -20.51 -0.57
CA ALA A 78 -5.95 -19.34 0.10
C ALA A 78 -5.92 -18.10 -0.81
N GLU A 79 -5.52 -18.23 -2.06
CA GLU A 79 -5.53 -17.13 -3.04
C GLU A 79 -6.95 -16.72 -3.42
N GLU A 80 -7.88 -17.66 -3.54
CA GLU A 80 -9.30 -17.39 -3.78
C GLU A 80 -9.92 -16.60 -2.64
N PHE A 81 -9.60 -16.94 -1.39
CA PHE A 81 -10.02 -16.15 -0.23
C PHE A 81 -9.53 -14.70 -0.34
N VAL A 82 -8.23 -14.49 -0.59
CA VAL A 82 -7.65 -13.15 -0.66
C VAL A 82 -8.17 -12.36 -1.86
N SER A 83 -8.39 -13.03 -2.99
CA SER A 83 -8.94 -12.40 -4.21
C SER A 83 -10.36 -11.87 -4.01
N LYS A 84 -11.15 -12.44 -3.09
CA LYS A 84 -12.45 -11.86 -2.72
C LYS A 84 -12.33 -10.48 -2.09
N LEU A 85 -11.21 -10.19 -1.42
CA LEU A 85 -10.98 -8.90 -0.75
C LEU A 85 -10.23 -7.93 -1.68
N LEU A 86 -9.11 -8.38 -2.26
CA LEU A 86 -8.16 -7.55 -3.00
C LEU A 86 -8.30 -7.64 -4.52
N GLY A 87 -9.30 -8.38 -5.00
CA GLY A 87 -9.53 -8.60 -6.43
C GLY A 87 -8.52 -9.53 -7.09
N SER A 88 -8.65 -9.67 -8.40
CA SER A 88 -7.78 -10.45 -9.28
C SER A 88 -7.83 -9.82 -10.68
N THR A 89 -7.18 -10.45 -11.67
CA THR A 89 -7.34 -10.04 -13.08
C THR A 89 -8.77 -10.17 -13.59
N SER A 90 -9.57 -11.06 -13.00
CA SER A 90 -10.96 -11.33 -13.36
C SER A 90 -11.99 -10.69 -12.43
N SER A 91 -11.57 -10.10 -11.31
CA SER A 91 -12.47 -9.56 -10.28
C SER A 91 -11.98 -8.24 -9.70
N ARG A 92 -12.90 -7.30 -9.50
CA ARG A 92 -12.57 -6.00 -8.93
C ARG A 92 -12.32 -6.12 -7.42
N SER A 93 -11.31 -5.40 -6.92
CA SER A 93 -11.05 -5.30 -5.48
C SER A 93 -12.20 -4.62 -4.72
N LEU A 94 -12.55 -5.16 -3.55
CA LEU A 94 -13.49 -4.53 -2.62
C LEU A 94 -12.89 -3.28 -1.97
N TYR A 95 -11.57 -3.20 -1.90
CA TYR A 95 -10.84 -2.11 -1.26
C TYR A 95 -9.91 -1.40 -2.23
N ALA A 96 -9.86 -0.08 -2.13
CA ALA A 96 -8.83 0.74 -2.75
C ALA A 96 -7.94 1.31 -1.64
N ILE A 97 -6.64 1.12 -1.78
CA ILE A 97 -5.64 1.71 -0.88
C ILE A 97 -5.11 2.97 -1.57
N ARG A 98 -4.88 4.03 -0.79
CA ARG A 98 -4.26 5.27 -1.27
C ARG A 98 -3.20 5.70 -0.27
N THR A 99 -2.06 6.13 -0.77
CA THR A 99 -1.02 6.77 0.02
C THR A 99 -1.05 8.27 -0.20
N THR A 100 -0.87 9.03 0.87
CA THR A 100 -0.77 10.49 0.82
C THR A 100 0.31 10.97 1.79
N ASN A 101 0.77 12.21 1.58
CA ASN A 101 1.69 12.92 2.46
C ASN A 101 3.08 12.27 2.65
N THR A 102 3.53 11.45 1.69
CA THR A 102 4.89 10.90 1.71
C THR A 102 5.92 12.00 1.50
N ARG A 103 6.77 12.23 2.50
CA ARG A 103 7.92 13.14 2.40
C ARG A 103 9.21 12.32 2.43
N PRO A 104 9.82 12.03 1.28
CA PRO A 104 11.12 11.39 1.22
C PRO A 104 12.20 12.38 1.63
N VAL A 105 13.04 11.96 2.57
CA VAL A 105 14.21 12.70 3.03
C VAL A 105 15.43 11.88 2.69
N SER A 106 16.40 12.50 2.02
CA SER A 106 17.65 11.83 1.66
C SER A 106 18.33 11.25 2.91
N ASN A 107 18.74 10.00 2.84
CA ASN A 107 19.51 9.36 3.90
C ASN A 107 20.86 8.87 3.33
N ASN A 108 21.92 8.99 4.12
CA ASN A 108 23.23 8.46 3.74
C ASN A 108 23.38 7.04 4.29
N CYS A 109 22.98 6.07 3.47
CA CYS A 109 23.04 4.65 3.81
C CYS A 109 24.25 3.93 3.16
N MET A 110 25.29 4.68 2.76
CA MET A 110 26.45 4.14 2.03
C MET A 110 27.33 3.21 2.88
N ASP A 111 27.12 3.18 4.18
CA ASP A 111 27.77 2.28 5.13
C ASP A 111 27.17 0.87 5.10
N LEU A 112 25.90 0.72 4.71
CA LEU A 112 25.24 -0.58 4.66
C LEU A 112 25.84 -1.47 3.54
N PRO A 113 26.34 -2.70 3.87
CA PRO A 113 27.02 -3.56 2.91
C PRO A 113 26.22 -3.88 1.65
N ARG A 114 24.90 -4.10 1.79
CA ARG A 114 24.01 -4.40 0.66
C ARG A 114 23.89 -3.23 -0.32
N ILE A 115 23.89 -2.00 0.18
CA ILE A 115 23.83 -0.78 -0.64
C ILE A 115 25.17 -0.51 -1.30
N ARG A 116 26.28 -0.75 -0.60
CA ARG A 116 27.62 -0.68 -1.20
C ARG A 116 27.76 -1.63 -2.38
N LEU A 117 27.27 -2.86 -2.25
CA LEU A 117 27.27 -3.85 -3.32
C LEU A 117 26.37 -3.41 -4.48
N ALA A 118 25.12 -3.02 -4.20
CA ALA A 118 24.16 -2.60 -5.23
C ALA A 118 24.60 -1.34 -6.00
N THR A 119 25.39 -0.45 -5.37
CA THR A 119 25.86 0.79 -5.99
C THR A 119 27.31 0.70 -6.52
N GLN A 120 27.91 -0.48 -6.53
CA GLN A 120 29.28 -0.68 -6.99
C GLN A 120 29.38 -0.42 -8.51
N GLY A 121 30.35 0.39 -8.93
CA GLY A 121 30.56 0.71 -10.36
C GLY A 121 29.60 1.74 -10.96
N ILE A 122 28.57 2.17 -10.22
CA ILE A 122 27.57 3.15 -10.72
C ILE A 122 28.04 4.58 -10.43
N ARG A 123 28.09 5.43 -11.47
CA ARG A 123 28.52 6.83 -11.37
C ARG A 123 27.49 7.74 -10.69
N ASN A 124 26.20 7.55 -10.97
CA ASN A 124 25.11 8.32 -10.36
C ASN A 124 24.32 7.45 -9.38
N LYS A 125 24.60 7.62 -8.09
CA LYS A 125 24.01 6.79 -7.02
C LYS A 125 22.78 7.42 -6.38
N LYS A 126 22.50 8.69 -6.64
CA LYS A 126 21.53 9.48 -5.85
C LYS A 126 20.13 8.85 -5.86
N ASN A 127 19.71 8.31 -6.99
CA ASN A 127 18.39 7.71 -7.16
C ASN A 127 18.38 6.21 -6.83
N LEU A 128 19.48 5.64 -6.32
CA LEU A 128 19.57 4.22 -5.92
C LEU A 128 19.64 4.05 -4.41
N LEU A 129 19.76 5.16 -3.67
CA LEU A 129 19.91 5.14 -2.23
C LEU A 129 18.55 5.15 -1.55
N PRO A 130 18.37 4.36 -0.49
CA PRO A 130 17.19 4.44 0.35
C PRO A 130 16.95 5.85 0.87
N VAL A 131 15.68 6.18 1.05
CA VAL A 131 15.24 7.47 1.59
C VAL A 131 14.45 7.23 2.87
N ASN A 132 14.47 8.17 3.80
CA ASN A 132 13.58 8.11 4.96
C ASN A 132 12.21 8.63 4.54
N ILE A 133 11.14 7.88 4.82
CA ILE A 133 9.78 8.33 4.54
C ILE A 133 9.17 8.89 5.82
N GLN A 134 8.88 10.18 5.79
CA GLN A 134 8.17 10.86 6.87
C GLN A 134 6.68 11.01 6.52
N ASN A 135 5.83 10.86 7.53
CA ASN A 135 4.39 11.17 7.48
C ASN A 135 3.58 10.41 6.43
N LEU A 136 3.90 9.14 6.16
CA LEU A 136 3.09 8.30 5.28
C LEU A 136 1.68 8.18 5.85
N THR A 137 0.69 8.62 5.10
CA THR A 137 -0.72 8.41 5.43
C THR A 137 -1.28 7.38 4.46
N VAL A 138 -1.84 6.29 5.00
CA VAL A 138 -2.51 5.25 4.22
C VAL A 138 -4.00 5.33 4.48
N GLU A 139 -4.78 5.45 3.41
CA GLU A 139 -6.23 5.53 3.42
C GLU A 139 -6.80 4.30 2.74
N ILE A 140 -7.78 3.66 3.39
CA ILE A 140 -8.47 2.47 2.89
C ILE A 140 -9.89 2.87 2.56
N TYR A 141 -10.29 2.70 1.31
CA TYR A 141 -11.61 2.98 0.80
C TYR A 141 -12.32 1.70 0.39
N ARG A 142 -13.60 1.58 0.69
CA ARG A 142 -14.44 0.44 0.32
C ARG A 142 -15.29 0.77 -0.90
N ASN A 143 -15.33 -0.15 -1.88
CA ASN A 143 -16.06 0.00 -3.14
C ASN A 143 -17.52 -0.48 -3.06
N GLY A 144 -17.96 -1.07 -1.95
CA GLY A 144 -19.31 -1.62 -1.76
C GLY A 144 -19.63 -1.84 -0.28
N SER A 145 -20.57 -2.72 0.06
CA SER A 145 -20.69 -3.25 1.42
C SER A 145 -19.67 -4.39 1.61
N SER A 146 -19.11 -4.50 2.82
CA SER A 146 -18.19 -5.59 3.14
C SER A 146 -18.24 -5.91 4.63
N THR A 147 -18.00 -7.17 4.96
CA THR A 147 -17.77 -7.66 6.33
C THR A 147 -16.28 -7.86 6.62
N PHE A 148 -15.39 -7.49 5.69
CA PHE A 148 -13.95 -7.74 5.79
C PHE A 148 -13.15 -6.50 6.26
N ASP A 149 -13.83 -5.43 6.70
CA ASP A 149 -13.19 -4.14 7.03
C ASP A 149 -12.11 -4.30 8.11
N GLU A 150 -12.41 -5.04 9.19
CA GLU A 150 -11.45 -5.29 10.27
C GLU A 150 -10.26 -6.12 9.80
N ILE A 151 -10.50 -7.10 8.93
CA ILE A 151 -9.45 -7.98 8.40
C ILE A 151 -8.49 -7.18 7.53
N ILE A 152 -8.99 -6.33 6.62
CA ILE A 152 -8.11 -5.57 5.74
C ILE A 152 -7.34 -4.49 6.50
N VAL A 153 -7.98 -3.81 7.46
CA VAL A 153 -7.34 -2.80 8.31
C VAL A 153 -6.26 -3.44 9.17
N GLY A 154 -6.59 -4.54 9.87
CA GLY A 154 -5.66 -5.27 10.72
C GLY A 154 -4.49 -5.85 9.94
N ALA A 155 -4.76 -6.48 8.78
CA ALA A 155 -3.71 -7.01 7.91
C ALA A 155 -2.77 -5.91 7.40
N LEU A 156 -3.30 -4.74 7.03
CA LEU A 156 -2.48 -3.62 6.61
C LEU A 156 -1.59 -3.09 7.73
N ILE A 157 -2.14 -2.89 8.93
CA ILE A 157 -1.38 -2.44 10.10
C ILE A 157 -0.26 -3.43 10.42
N LEU A 158 -0.58 -4.72 10.51
CA LEU A 158 0.40 -5.75 10.84
C LEU A 158 1.49 -5.86 9.76
N THR A 159 1.11 -5.78 8.49
CA THR A 159 2.05 -5.81 7.37
C THR A 159 3.03 -4.64 7.45
N LEU A 160 2.52 -3.42 7.55
CA LEU A 160 3.39 -2.23 7.54
C LEU A 160 4.22 -2.09 8.82
N ALA A 161 3.68 -2.49 9.98
CA ALA A 161 4.37 -2.38 11.25
C ALA A 161 5.45 -3.46 11.47
N PHE A 162 5.23 -4.69 10.99
CA PHE A 162 6.11 -5.82 11.32
C PHE A 162 6.86 -6.42 10.12
N LEU A 163 6.34 -6.32 8.90
CA LEU A 163 7.03 -6.81 7.71
C LEU A 163 7.76 -5.70 6.95
N GLY A 164 7.18 -4.50 6.97
CA GLY A 164 7.65 -3.38 6.17
C GLY A 164 7.29 -3.51 4.69
N ILE A 165 7.72 -2.53 3.92
CA ILE A 165 7.47 -2.37 2.48
C ILE A 165 8.76 -1.88 1.82
N GLY A 166 8.88 -2.10 0.50
CA GLY A 166 10.09 -1.88 -0.30
C GLY A 166 10.77 -3.18 -0.70
#